data_AF-A0A8J6VHP4-F1
#
_entry.id   AF-A0A8J6VHP4-F1
#
_cell.length_a   1.000
_cell.length_b   1.000
_cell.length_c   1.000
_cell.angle_alpha   90.00
_cell.angle_beta   90.00
_cell.angle_gamma   90.00
#
_symmetry.space_group_name_H-M   'P 1'
#
loop_
_entity.id
_entity.type
_entity.pdbx_description
1 polymer ?
#
loop_
_entity_poly.entity_id
_entity_poly.type
_entity_poly.pdbx_seq_one_letter_code
_entity_poly.pdbx_strand_id
1 'polypeptide(L)'
;MQNLYTSNFKFDICNTFANRAIETWNLMSAGEIAGISISETTLTELNLLEIKRRHPTRVYIKKFSQQDEGKITGADWEWWIGSNSQWLGIRVQAKRLKDDNALSYSSFAHSNKHGEQVNMLLDNARKHGLYPMYCFYNSGYIKNFPSRWNCRTFSQQGNLLGCSIADAYTVKKILSQDKKDFSVNLSLISYPWHCIVCCQGFLRSSGYTDSLPGRAASFIQHISGGLPEEIQLIREEPPPYVQQLLQGEATDEEELPEGISYLFVNQEIEGE
;
A
#
# COMPACT_ATOMS: atom_id res chain seq x y z
N MET A 1 -4.40 -8.94 -40.26
CA MET A 1 -4.20 -9.09 -38.80
C MET A 1 -5.21 -8.22 -38.10
N GLN A 2 -6.29 -8.84 -37.61
CA GLN A 2 -7.41 -8.16 -36.94
C GLN A 2 -7.01 -7.67 -35.56
N ASN A 3 -7.35 -6.41 -35.27
CA ASN A 3 -7.30 -5.76 -33.95
C ASN A 3 -8.05 -6.61 -32.92
N LEU A 4 -7.32 -7.17 -31.95
CA LEU A 4 -7.85 -7.93 -30.82
C LEU A 4 -7.55 -7.23 -29.49
N TYR A 5 -7.80 -5.94 -29.33
CA TYR A 5 -7.70 -5.28 -28.01
C TYR A 5 -8.64 -4.08 -27.86
N THR A 6 -9.95 -4.30 -27.93
CA THR A 6 -10.93 -3.34 -27.37
C THR A 6 -12.13 -4.09 -26.78
N SER A 7 -11.88 -4.98 -25.82
CA SER A 7 -12.95 -5.31 -24.85
C SER A 7 -12.95 -4.21 -23.78
N ASN A 8 -13.95 -3.34 -23.82
CA ASN A 8 -14.30 -2.38 -22.77
C ASN A 8 -14.75 -3.12 -21.49
N PHE A 9 -13.85 -3.86 -20.86
CA PHE A 9 -14.01 -4.19 -19.44
C PHE A 9 -13.54 -2.96 -18.68
N LYS A 10 -14.50 -2.11 -18.29
CA LYS A 10 -14.26 -1.07 -17.28
C LYS A 10 -14.01 -1.81 -15.97
N PHE A 11 -12.75 -2.20 -15.75
CA PHE A 11 -12.35 -2.74 -14.46
C PHE A 11 -12.51 -1.61 -13.47
N ASP A 12 -13.30 -1.81 -12.42
CA ASP A 12 -13.29 -0.91 -11.28
C ASP A 12 -11.95 -1.04 -10.53
N ILE A 13 -11.44 0.07 -9.98
CA ILE A 13 -10.17 0.12 -9.27
C ILE A 13 -10.22 -0.78 -8.04
N CYS A 14 -11.38 -0.86 -7.38
CA CYS A 14 -11.59 -1.75 -6.25
C CYS A 14 -11.36 -3.22 -6.64
N ASN A 15 -12.05 -3.68 -7.68
CA ASN A 15 -11.91 -5.03 -8.21
C ASN A 15 -10.48 -5.31 -8.68
N THR A 16 -9.79 -4.29 -9.19
CA THR A 16 -8.40 -4.44 -9.64
C THR A 16 -7.46 -4.69 -8.48
N PHE A 17 -7.55 -3.93 -7.39
CA PHE A 17 -6.77 -4.19 -6.17
C PHE A 17 -7.11 -5.58 -5.59
N ALA A 18 -8.39 -5.94 -5.50
CA ALA A 18 -8.79 -7.26 -5.00
C ALA A 18 -8.18 -8.41 -5.84
N ASN A 19 -8.27 -8.33 -7.17
CA ASN A 19 -7.70 -9.33 -8.08
C ASN A 19 -6.18 -9.43 -7.97
N ARG A 20 -5.50 -8.30 -7.84
CA ARG A 20 -4.05 -8.25 -7.64
C ARG A 20 -3.58 -8.91 -6.34
N ALA A 21 -4.34 -8.77 -5.25
CA ALA A 21 -4.06 -9.52 -4.02
C ALA A 21 -4.17 -11.03 -4.25
N ILE A 22 -5.22 -11.48 -4.93
CA ILE A 22 -5.44 -12.91 -5.22
C ILE A 22 -4.33 -13.46 -6.12
N GLU A 23 -3.94 -12.72 -7.16
CA GLU A 23 -2.85 -13.12 -8.04
C GLU A 23 -1.50 -13.15 -7.32
N THR A 24 -1.22 -12.18 -6.44
CA THR A 24 -0.02 -12.17 -5.60
C THR A 24 0.03 -13.41 -4.71
N TRP A 25 -1.09 -13.74 -4.05
CA TRP A 25 -1.22 -14.96 -3.24
C TRP A 25 -0.88 -16.22 -4.04
N ASN A 26 -1.51 -16.37 -5.22
CA ASN A 26 -1.33 -17.54 -6.07
C ASN A 26 0.10 -17.64 -6.61
N LEU A 27 0.66 -16.51 -7.06
CA LEU A 27 2.01 -16.43 -7.60
C LEU A 27 3.06 -16.80 -6.56
N MET A 28 2.94 -16.26 -5.34
CA MET A 28 3.84 -16.61 -4.25
C MET A 28 3.66 -18.07 -3.80
N SER A 29 2.43 -18.58 -3.73
CA SER A 29 2.15 -19.99 -3.41
C SER A 29 2.77 -20.94 -4.45
N ALA A 30 2.64 -20.61 -5.74
CA ALA A 30 3.27 -21.37 -6.82
C ALA A 30 4.80 -21.30 -6.75
N GLY A 31 5.35 -20.13 -6.42
CA GLY A 31 6.79 -19.96 -6.17
C GLY A 31 7.29 -20.85 -5.03
N GLU A 32 6.57 -20.90 -3.91
CA GLU A 32 6.90 -21.79 -2.78
C GLU A 32 6.93 -23.27 -3.18
N ILE A 33 5.89 -23.73 -3.90
CA ILE A 33 5.80 -25.11 -4.41
C ILE A 33 6.97 -25.42 -5.37
N ALA A 34 7.35 -24.47 -6.21
CA ALA A 34 8.43 -24.62 -7.18
C ALA A 34 9.84 -24.39 -6.59
N GLY A 35 9.95 -24.00 -5.31
CA GLY A 35 11.23 -23.59 -4.71
C GLY A 35 11.79 -22.27 -5.25
N ILE A 36 10.96 -21.43 -5.86
CA ILE A 36 11.32 -20.13 -6.44
C ILE A 36 10.89 -19.00 -5.50
N SER A 37 11.87 -18.25 -5.01
CA SER A 37 11.64 -17.12 -4.11
C SER A 37 11.45 -15.82 -4.91
N ILE A 38 10.20 -15.36 -5.02
CA ILE A 38 9.89 -14.10 -5.72
C ILE A 38 10.24 -12.91 -4.82
N SER A 39 10.92 -11.91 -5.38
CA SER A 39 11.41 -10.75 -4.62
C SER A 39 10.27 -9.76 -4.30
N GLU A 40 10.45 -8.98 -3.23
CA GLU A 40 9.54 -7.88 -2.87
C GLU A 40 9.39 -6.87 -4.02
N THR A 41 10.51 -6.45 -4.60
CA THR A 41 10.53 -5.53 -5.75
C THR A 41 9.72 -6.07 -6.93
N THR A 42 9.87 -7.35 -7.28
CA THR A 42 9.11 -7.97 -8.37
C THR A 42 7.61 -7.98 -8.10
N LEU A 43 7.21 -8.30 -6.87
CA LEU A 43 5.78 -8.28 -6.49
C LEU A 43 5.20 -6.87 -6.57
N THR A 44 5.95 -5.86 -6.11
CA THR A 44 5.58 -4.45 -6.25
C THR A 44 5.42 -4.07 -7.72
N GLU A 45 6.42 -4.35 -8.55
CA GLU A 45 6.42 -4.01 -9.99
C GLU A 45 5.23 -4.64 -10.73
N LEU A 46 4.95 -5.93 -10.50
CA LEU A 46 3.83 -6.63 -11.13
C LEU A 46 2.48 -6.02 -10.73
N ASN A 47 2.31 -5.73 -9.45
CA ASN A 47 1.09 -5.12 -8.93
C ASN A 47 0.86 -3.72 -9.52
N LEU A 48 1.87 -2.86 -9.45
CA LEU A 48 1.81 -1.48 -9.95
C LEU A 48 1.57 -1.44 -11.47
N LEU A 49 2.32 -2.23 -12.25
CA LEU A 49 2.18 -2.30 -13.70
C LEU A 49 0.78 -2.70 -14.12
N GLU A 50 0.24 -3.76 -13.52
CA GLU A 50 -1.05 -4.29 -13.91
C GLU A 50 -2.21 -3.39 -13.46
N ILE A 51 -2.08 -2.66 -12.35
CA ILE A 51 -3.02 -1.59 -11.99
C ILE A 51 -3.01 -0.49 -13.06
N LYS A 52 -1.83 0.04 -13.44
CA LYS A 52 -1.72 1.05 -14.52
C LYS A 52 -2.28 0.53 -15.84
N ARG A 53 -2.01 -0.72 -16.19
CA ARG A 53 -2.50 -1.33 -17.44
C ARG A 53 -4.03 -1.40 -17.50
N ARG A 54 -4.70 -1.66 -16.37
CA ARG A 54 -6.17 -1.70 -16.29
C ARG A 54 -6.82 -0.33 -16.13
N HIS A 55 -6.07 0.67 -15.63
CA HIS A 55 -6.55 2.01 -15.32
C HIS A 55 -5.70 3.10 -15.98
N PRO A 56 -5.52 3.07 -17.31
CA PRO A 56 -4.52 3.89 -17.99
C PRO A 56 -4.80 5.40 -17.89
N THR A 57 -6.06 5.79 -17.75
CA THR A 57 -6.54 7.19 -17.71
C THR A 57 -6.50 7.82 -16.31
N ARG A 58 -6.60 7.01 -15.25
CA ARG A 58 -6.67 7.49 -13.85
C ARG A 58 -5.45 7.17 -13.02
N VAL A 59 -4.67 6.16 -13.38
CA VAL A 59 -3.45 5.77 -12.66
C VAL A 59 -2.22 6.30 -13.40
N TYR A 60 -1.30 6.93 -12.70
CA TYR A 60 -0.02 7.41 -13.20
C TYR A 60 1.10 6.81 -12.36
N ILE A 61 2.18 6.38 -13.01
CA ILE A 61 3.31 5.73 -12.32
C ILE A 61 4.61 6.31 -12.85
N LYS A 62 5.49 6.73 -11.94
CA LYS A 62 6.88 7.09 -12.22
C LYS A 62 7.80 6.17 -11.43
N LYS A 63 8.80 5.59 -12.11
CA LYS A 63 9.89 4.83 -11.49
C LYS A 63 11.11 5.74 -11.37
N PHE A 64 11.77 5.72 -10.22
CA PHE A 64 13.02 6.43 -10.00
C PHE A 64 14.22 5.49 -10.23
N SER A 65 15.29 6.00 -10.84
CA SER A 65 16.50 5.22 -11.15
C SER A 65 17.44 5.21 -9.94
N GLN A 66 17.44 4.11 -9.19
CA GLN A 66 18.17 3.94 -7.91
C GLN A 66 19.69 4.15 -7.99
N GLN A 67 20.25 4.77 -6.93
CA GLN A 67 21.38 4.15 -6.19
C GLN A 67 21.27 4.16 -4.64
N ASP A 68 20.45 4.97 -3.97
CA ASP A 68 20.44 4.97 -2.47
C ASP A 68 19.05 5.05 -1.78
N GLU A 69 17.95 4.92 -2.52
CA GLU A 69 16.66 5.49 -2.12
C GLU A 69 15.93 4.79 -0.95
N GLY A 70 15.85 3.46 -0.95
CA GLY A 70 15.21 2.72 0.17
C GLY A 70 15.96 2.83 1.50
N LYS A 71 17.25 3.22 1.46
CA LYS A 71 18.09 3.47 2.64
C LYS A 71 17.98 4.88 3.19
N ILE A 72 17.32 5.81 2.49
CA ILE A 72 17.18 7.21 2.93
C ILE A 72 15.83 7.44 3.61
N THR A 73 14.75 6.80 3.13
CA THR A 73 13.41 7.02 3.71
C THR A 73 12.72 5.78 4.25
N GLY A 74 13.22 4.57 3.93
CA GLY A 74 12.57 3.34 4.35
C GLY A 74 11.20 3.10 3.70
N ALA A 75 10.89 3.75 2.58
CA ALA A 75 9.69 3.52 1.78
C ALA A 75 10.04 2.90 0.41
N ASP A 76 9.18 2.01 -0.08
CA ASP A 76 9.31 1.43 -1.43
C ASP A 76 8.59 2.29 -2.46
N TRP A 77 7.41 2.82 -2.10
CA TRP A 77 6.65 3.71 -2.97
C TRP A 77 5.83 4.73 -2.19
N GLU A 78 5.29 5.69 -2.93
CA GLU A 78 4.34 6.67 -2.42
C GLU A 78 3.02 6.58 -3.20
N TRP A 79 1.90 6.58 -2.47
CA TRP A 79 0.56 6.65 -3.03
C TRP A 79 -0.01 8.05 -2.87
N TRP A 80 -0.47 8.61 -3.98
CA TRP A 80 -1.37 9.76 -4.00
C TRP A 80 -2.74 9.33 -4.50
N ILE A 81 -3.75 9.58 -3.69
CA ILE A 81 -5.15 9.27 -3.99
C ILE A 81 -5.89 10.61 -4.09
N GLY A 82 -6.39 10.91 -5.28
CA GLY A 82 -6.99 12.21 -5.61
C GLY A 82 -8.41 12.10 -6.14
N SER A 83 -9.24 13.09 -5.83
CA SER A 83 -10.55 13.34 -6.45
C SER A 83 -10.88 14.81 -6.27
N ASN A 84 -11.06 15.56 -7.36
CA ASN A 84 -11.28 17.02 -7.31
C ASN A 84 -10.21 17.72 -6.43
N SER A 85 -10.64 18.55 -5.49
CA SER A 85 -9.82 19.25 -4.48
C SER A 85 -9.59 18.42 -3.21
N GLN A 86 -9.49 17.09 -3.33
CA GLN A 86 -9.19 16.20 -2.21
C GLN A 86 -8.03 15.28 -2.59
N TRP A 87 -6.94 15.39 -1.83
CA TRP A 87 -5.72 14.63 -2.05
C TRP A 87 -5.21 14.02 -0.76
N LEU A 88 -4.85 12.75 -0.83
CA LEU A 88 -4.31 11.99 0.28
C LEU A 88 -3.00 11.33 -0.14
N GLY A 89 -1.94 11.59 0.63
CA GLY A 89 -0.60 11.04 0.40
C GLY A 89 -0.23 9.97 1.43
N ILE A 90 0.34 8.85 0.98
CA ILE A 90 0.76 7.71 1.82
C ILE A 90 2.16 7.29 1.43
N ARG A 91 3.07 7.17 2.41
CA ARG A 91 4.37 6.52 2.23
C ARG A 91 4.24 5.05 2.58
N VAL A 92 4.59 4.16 1.65
CA VAL A 92 4.38 2.73 1.81
C VAL A 92 5.71 1.98 1.81
N GLN A 93 5.86 1.13 2.81
CA GLN A 93 6.97 0.17 2.90
C GLN A 93 6.45 -1.25 2.66
N ALA A 94 7.02 -1.92 1.67
CA ALA A 94 6.64 -3.25 1.23
C ALA A 94 7.47 -4.30 1.98
N LYS A 95 6.84 -5.37 2.44
CA LYS A 95 7.54 -6.52 3.02
C LYS A 95 6.89 -7.83 2.62
N ARG A 96 7.68 -8.83 2.30
CA ARG A 96 7.23 -10.19 2.01
C ARG A 96 7.33 -11.04 3.29
N LEU A 97 6.22 -11.67 3.68
CA LEU A 97 6.19 -12.62 4.78
C LEU A 97 6.53 -14.05 4.27
N LYS A 98 7.15 -14.88 5.11
CA LYS A 98 7.60 -16.25 4.78
C LYS A 98 7.12 -17.26 5.85
N ASP A 99 6.90 -18.52 5.44
CA ASP A 99 6.22 -19.57 6.23
C ASP A 99 7.03 -20.22 7.37
N ASP A 100 8.25 -19.79 7.65
CA ASP A 100 9.03 -20.51 8.66
C ASP A 100 8.62 -20.10 10.07
N ASN A 101 8.34 -21.09 10.94
CA ASN A 101 7.82 -20.97 12.32
C ASN A 101 8.69 -20.14 13.30
N ALA A 102 9.71 -19.43 12.82
CA ALA A 102 10.55 -18.48 13.55
C ALA A 102 10.86 -17.19 12.74
N LEU A 103 10.28 -17.03 11.55
CA LEU A 103 10.57 -15.98 10.59
C LEU A 103 9.45 -14.94 10.54
N SER A 104 9.61 -13.93 11.37
CA SER A 104 9.14 -12.59 10.99
C SER A 104 9.94 -11.53 11.73
N TYR A 105 10.35 -11.74 12.99
CA TYR A 105 11.23 -10.76 13.64
C TYR A 105 12.66 -10.81 13.09
N SER A 106 13.31 -11.97 12.93
CA SER A 106 14.74 -12.00 12.59
C SER A 106 15.03 -11.45 11.19
N SER A 107 14.28 -11.84 10.15
CA SER A 107 14.44 -11.28 8.80
C SER A 107 14.04 -9.80 8.72
N PHE A 108 12.98 -9.39 9.43
CA PHE A 108 12.49 -8.02 9.45
C PHE A 108 13.36 -7.09 10.33
N ALA A 109 13.97 -7.61 11.40
CA ALA A 109 14.91 -6.91 12.28
C ALA A 109 16.37 -7.01 11.79
N HIS A 110 16.73 -8.00 10.97
CA HIS A 110 18.01 -8.00 10.25
C HIS A 110 17.98 -6.99 9.10
N SER A 111 16.84 -6.80 8.42
CA SER A 111 16.67 -5.70 7.45
C SER A 111 16.49 -4.35 8.13
N ASN A 112 15.83 -4.30 9.30
CA ASN A 112 15.73 -3.11 10.14
C ASN A 112 16.81 -3.15 11.21
N LYS A 113 18.07 -2.79 10.91
CA LYS A 113 19.10 -2.57 11.93
C LYS A 113 18.49 -1.72 13.08
N HIS A 114 18.14 -2.38 14.18
CA HIS A 114 17.53 -1.78 15.39
C HIS A 114 16.26 -0.91 15.21
N GLY A 115 15.45 -1.13 14.18
CA GLY A 115 14.22 -0.33 13.95
C GLY A 115 14.46 1.00 13.21
N GLU A 116 15.66 1.22 12.67
CA GLU A 116 15.99 2.39 11.85
C GLU A 116 15.02 2.54 10.68
N GLN A 117 14.75 1.48 9.91
CA GLN A 117 13.91 1.61 8.72
C GLN A 117 12.46 2.06 9.02
N VAL A 118 11.84 1.54 10.09
CA VAL A 118 10.50 1.99 10.48
C VAL A 118 10.52 3.42 11.01
N ASN A 119 11.56 3.80 11.77
CA ASN A 119 11.72 5.19 12.20
C ASN A 119 11.88 6.14 11.01
N MET A 120 12.71 5.77 10.04
CA MET A 120 12.91 6.54 8.82
C MET A 120 11.61 6.72 8.03
N LEU A 121 10.80 5.66 7.91
CA LEU A 121 9.49 5.74 7.28
C LEU A 121 8.59 6.73 8.02
N LEU A 122 8.50 6.62 9.35
CA LEU A 122 7.65 7.49 10.17
C LEU A 122 8.11 8.95 10.12
N ASP A 123 9.41 9.19 10.27
CA ASP A 123 9.99 10.53 10.31
C ASP A 123 9.88 11.21 8.95
N ASN A 124 10.15 10.49 7.87
CA ASN A 124 10.02 11.02 6.52
C ASN A 124 8.56 11.28 6.14
N ALA A 125 7.65 10.36 6.47
CA ALA A 125 6.23 10.57 6.23
C ALA A 125 5.73 11.80 7.00
N ARG A 126 6.11 11.95 8.28
CA ARG A 126 5.77 13.13 9.09
C ARG A 126 6.33 14.43 8.48
N LYS A 127 7.59 14.44 8.04
CA LYS A 127 8.24 15.61 7.41
C LYS A 127 7.46 16.12 6.20
N HIS A 128 6.86 15.23 5.41
CA HIS A 128 6.11 15.59 4.20
C HIS A 128 4.58 15.65 4.43
N GLY A 129 4.12 15.36 5.65
CA GLY A 129 2.71 15.25 6.01
C GLY A 129 1.97 14.16 5.23
N LEU A 130 2.62 13.01 5.08
CA LEU A 130 2.11 11.78 4.47
C LEU A 130 1.77 10.77 5.57
N TYR A 131 0.83 9.88 5.30
CA TYR A 131 0.53 8.79 6.22
C TYR A 131 1.49 7.60 6.00
N PRO A 132 2.21 7.11 7.03
CA PRO A 132 3.10 5.96 6.87
C PRO A 132 2.33 4.63 6.99
N MET A 133 2.56 3.72 6.04
CA MET A 133 1.84 2.45 5.95
C MET A 133 2.80 1.31 5.57
N TYR A 134 2.50 0.11 6.05
CA TYR A 134 3.11 -1.12 5.52
C TYR A 134 2.18 -1.78 4.52
N CYS A 135 2.77 -2.38 3.48
CA CYS A 135 2.12 -3.38 2.64
C CYS A 135 2.85 -4.72 2.77
N PHE A 136 2.11 -5.78 3.09
CA PHE A 136 2.66 -7.12 3.22
C PHE A 136 2.22 -8.02 2.06
N TYR A 137 3.19 -8.73 1.48
CA TYR A 137 2.94 -9.78 0.50
C TYR A 137 2.93 -11.15 1.18
N ASN A 138 1.85 -11.90 0.99
CA ASN A 138 1.58 -13.13 1.74
C ASN A 138 1.15 -14.27 0.80
N SER A 139 1.60 -15.49 1.12
CA SER A 139 1.09 -16.76 0.58
C SER A 139 1.09 -17.80 1.67
N GLY A 140 0.01 -18.56 1.82
CA GLY A 140 0.00 -19.84 2.55
C GLY A 140 0.29 -19.81 4.06
N TYR A 141 0.89 -18.74 4.60
CA TYR A 141 1.40 -18.63 5.97
C TYR A 141 0.29 -18.52 7.00
N ILE A 142 -0.92 -18.19 6.58
CA ILE A 142 -2.03 -18.04 7.51
C ILE A 142 -2.66 -19.41 7.80
N LYS A 143 -1.84 -20.35 8.31
CA LYS A 143 -2.29 -21.64 8.87
C LYS A 143 -3.31 -21.42 10.00
N ASN A 144 -3.17 -20.30 10.71
CA ASN A 144 -4.17 -19.72 11.60
C ASN A 144 -4.60 -18.37 11.02
N PHE A 145 -5.51 -18.39 10.04
CA PHE A 145 -6.17 -17.18 9.49
C PHE A 145 -6.47 -16.21 10.63
N PRO A 146 -6.26 -14.87 10.52
CA PRO A 146 -6.58 -13.98 11.62
C PRO A 146 -7.98 -14.37 12.11
N SER A 147 -8.09 -14.65 13.41
CA SER A 147 -9.34 -15.06 14.07
C SER A 147 -10.46 -14.03 13.86
N ARG A 148 -10.11 -12.89 13.27
CA ARG A 148 -10.95 -11.75 12.94
C ARG A 148 -10.65 -11.25 11.52
N TRP A 149 -11.70 -11.16 10.71
CA TRP A 149 -11.66 -10.45 9.44
C TRP A 149 -11.88 -8.94 9.68
N ASN A 150 -10.91 -8.13 9.26
CA ASN A 150 -10.89 -6.70 9.59
C ASN A 150 -11.60 -5.80 8.58
N CYS A 151 -11.81 -6.26 7.34
CA CYS A 151 -12.55 -5.49 6.34
C CYS A 151 -14.04 -5.42 6.71
N ARG A 152 -14.62 -4.21 6.62
CA ARG A 152 -16.02 -3.94 6.99
C ARG A 152 -16.99 -3.88 5.80
N THR A 153 -16.51 -4.14 4.59
CA THR A 153 -17.33 -4.08 3.37
C THR A 153 -17.41 -5.43 2.66
N PHE A 154 -16.29 -6.15 2.54
CA PHE A 154 -16.24 -7.42 1.81
C PHE A 154 -16.22 -8.59 2.78
N SER A 155 -16.73 -9.74 2.33
CA SER A 155 -16.67 -10.99 3.09
C SER A 155 -15.24 -11.53 3.17
N GLN A 156 -14.97 -12.32 4.21
CA GLN A 156 -13.68 -12.95 4.44
C GLN A 156 -13.31 -13.91 3.30
N GLN A 157 -12.19 -13.62 2.64
CA GLN A 157 -11.57 -14.53 1.66
C GLN A 157 -10.06 -14.54 1.84
N GLY A 158 -9.50 -15.75 1.85
CA GLY A 158 -8.12 -16.00 2.26
C GLY A 158 -7.07 -15.20 1.49
N ASN A 159 -7.15 -15.44 0.20
CA ASN A 159 -6.34 -14.90 -0.87
C ASN A 159 -6.42 -13.37 -1.03
N LEU A 160 -7.44 -12.70 -0.50
CA LEU A 160 -7.49 -11.23 -0.48
C LEU A 160 -6.43 -10.61 0.45
N LEU A 161 -5.81 -11.40 1.32
CA LEU A 161 -4.63 -11.00 2.09
C LEU A 161 -3.31 -11.24 1.35
N GLY A 162 -3.32 -11.69 0.09
CA GLY A 162 -2.09 -11.79 -0.72
C GLY A 162 -1.33 -10.46 -0.80
N CYS A 163 -2.07 -9.35 -0.76
CA CYS A 163 -1.57 -8.04 -0.39
C CYS A 163 -2.39 -7.53 0.81
N SER A 164 -1.76 -7.37 1.97
CA SER A 164 -2.37 -6.72 3.13
C SER A 164 -1.68 -5.39 3.45
N ILE A 165 -2.36 -4.53 4.20
CA ILE A 165 -1.84 -3.25 4.68
C ILE A 165 -2.06 -3.10 6.19
N ALA A 166 -1.18 -2.33 6.83
CA ALA A 166 -1.27 -2.01 8.24
C ALA A 166 -0.68 -0.63 8.57
N ASP A 167 -1.14 -0.03 9.67
CA ASP A 167 -0.63 1.22 10.21
C ASP A 167 0.84 1.06 10.68
N ALA A 168 1.74 1.91 10.17
CA ALA A 168 3.16 1.80 10.48
C ALA A 168 3.50 2.11 11.94
N TYR A 169 2.74 2.98 12.62
CA TYR A 169 2.93 3.25 14.04
C TYR A 169 2.65 2.01 14.89
N THR A 170 1.60 1.27 14.56
CA THR A 170 1.23 0.03 15.23
C THR A 170 2.22 -1.09 14.92
N VAL A 171 2.70 -1.19 13.68
CA VAL A 171 3.80 -2.10 13.33
C VAL A 171 5.05 -1.80 14.17
N LYS A 172 5.44 -0.53 14.34
CA LYS A 172 6.57 -0.15 15.22
C LYS A 172 6.36 -0.61 16.67
N LYS A 173 5.15 -0.48 17.21
CA LYS A 173 4.82 -0.96 18.56
C LYS A 173 4.98 -2.48 18.64
N ILE A 174 4.46 -3.23 17.67
CA ILE A 174 4.59 -4.70 17.63
C ILE A 174 6.07 -5.13 17.52
N LEU A 175 6.88 -4.42 16.74
CA LEU A 175 8.33 -4.69 16.62
C LEU A 175 9.09 -4.48 17.93
N SER A 176 8.56 -3.71 18.87
CA SER A 176 9.17 -3.50 20.19
C SER A 176 8.78 -4.56 21.23
N GLN A 177 7.84 -5.45 20.91
CA GLN A 177 7.30 -6.48 21.80
C GLN A 177 8.00 -7.84 21.62
N ASP A 178 7.58 -8.86 22.40
CA ASP A 178 8.12 -10.22 22.31
C ASP A 178 7.90 -10.82 20.91
N LYS A 179 8.95 -11.47 20.41
CA LYS A 179 9.05 -12.02 19.05
C LYS A 179 8.11 -13.21 18.82
N LYS A 180 7.71 -13.91 19.90
CA LYS A 180 6.86 -15.10 19.81
C LYS A 180 5.47 -14.81 19.28
N ASP A 181 4.95 -13.61 19.53
CA ASP A 181 3.57 -13.23 19.16
C ASP A 181 3.52 -12.32 17.93
N PHE A 182 4.65 -12.04 17.27
CA PHE A 182 4.72 -11.07 16.17
C PHE A 182 3.74 -11.38 15.04
N SER A 183 3.72 -12.63 14.56
CA SER A 183 2.85 -13.04 13.45
C SER A 183 1.36 -12.94 13.81
N VAL A 184 1.01 -13.33 15.03
CA VAL A 184 -0.35 -13.21 15.57
C VAL A 184 -0.73 -11.72 15.65
N ASN A 185 0.09 -10.90 16.29
CA ASN A 185 -0.16 -9.46 16.44
C ASN A 185 -0.25 -8.74 15.09
N LEU A 186 0.61 -9.09 14.13
CA LEU A 186 0.58 -8.53 12.79
C LEU A 186 -0.70 -8.92 12.03
N SER A 187 -1.15 -10.18 12.19
CA SER A 187 -2.39 -10.64 11.58
C SER A 187 -3.62 -9.89 12.10
N LEU A 188 -3.63 -9.53 13.39
CA LEU A 188 -4.73 -8.79 14.03
C LEU A 188 -4.89 -7.37 13.50
N ILE A 189 -3.81 -6.76 12.98
CA ILE A 189 -3.80 -5.40 12.44
C ILE A 189 -3.76 -5.36 10.91
N SER A 190 -3.77 -6.51 10.24
CA SER A 190 -3.69 -6.60 8.79
C SER A 190 -5.08 -6.45 8.16
N TYR A 191 -5.15 -5.62 7.13
CA TYR A 191 -6.35 -5.42 6.31
C TYR A 191 -6.04 -5.80 4.87
N PRO A 192 -6.99 -6.36 4.10
CA PRO A 192 -6.81 -6.46 2.66
C PRO A 192 -6.49 -5.10 2.06
N TRP A 193 -5.47 -5.00 1.22
CA TRP A 193 -5.02 -3.70 0.72
C TRP A 193 -6.07 -2.95 -0.12
N HIS A 194 -7.03 -3.67 -0.71
CA HIS A 194 -8.14 -3.08 -1.46
C HIS A 194 -9.07 -2.24 -0.55
N CYS A 195 -9.01 -2.42 0.77
CA CYS A 195 -9.74 -1.58 1.72
C CYS A 195 -9.43 -0.09 1.57
N ILE A 196 -8.21 0.28 1.14
CA ILE A 196 -7.82 1.68 0.96
C ILE A 196 -8.61 2.37 -0.17
N VAL A 197 -9.08 1.61 -1.17
CA VAL A 197 -9.84 2.14 -2.32
C VAL A 197 -11.33 1.80 -2.29
N CYS A 198 -11.71 0.70 -1.64
CA CYS A 198 -13.06 0.13 -1.73
C CYS A 198 -13.96 0.36 -0.51
N CYS A 199 -13.39 0.48 0.70
CA CYS A 199 -14.14 0.12 1.90
C CYS A 199 -15.02 1.27 2.41
N GLN A 200 -16.33 1.19 2.15
CA GLN A 200 -17.33 2.13 2.66
C GLN A 200 -17.69 1.90 4.15
N GLY A 201 -17.36 0.72 4.70
CA GLY A 201 -17.71 0.35 6.08
C GLY A 201 -17.06 1.22 7.17
N PHE A 202 -16.10 2.08 6.80
CA PHE A 202 -15.44 3.04 7.70
C PHE A 202 -15.98 4.47 7.56
N LEU A 203 -16.78 4.78 6.54
CA LEU A 203 -17.25 6.14 6.26
C LEU A 203 -18.20 6.69 7.34
N ARG A 204 -19.14 5.86 7.81
CA ARG A 204 -20.28 6.29 8.65
C ARG A 204 -19.88 7.06 9.92
N SER A 205 -18.70 6.78 10.48
CA SER A 205 -18.21 7.40 11.71
C SER A 205 -17.07 8.39 11.49
N SER A 206 -16.74 8.70 10.23
CA SER A 206 -15.47 9.39 9.90
C SER A 206 -15.61 10.87 9.55
N GLY A 207 -16.80 11.30 9.12
CA GLY A 207 -17.03 12.67 8.63
C GLY A 207 -16.51 12.95 7.21
N TYR A 208 -15.91 11.97 6.53
CA TYR A 208 -15.47 12.10 5.13
C TYR A 208 -16.59 11.77 4.13
N THR A 209 -16.43 12.25 2.91
CA THR A 209 -17.30 11.98 1.76
C THR A 209 -17.04 10.58 1.19
N ASP A 210 -17.98 10.05 0.40
CA ASP A 210 -17.78 8.81 -0.36
C ASP A 210 -17.02 9.04 -1.69
N SER A 211 -16.00 9.91 -1.65
CA SER A 211 -15.00 10.02 -2.71
C SER A 211 -13.89 9.00 -2.46
N LEU A 212 -13.08 8.70 -3.48
CA LEU A 212 -11.93 7.82 -3.30
C LEU A 212 -10.96 8.28 -2.18
N PRO A 213 -10.52 9.56 -2.10
CA PRO A 213 -9.76 10.07 -0.97
C PRO A 213 -10.51 9.97 0.36
N GLY A 214 -11.82 10.25 0.37
CA GLY A 214 -12.64 10.17 1.58
C GLY A 214 -12.76 8.75 2.15
N ARG A 215 -12.92 7.75 1.28
CA ARG A 215 -12.84 6.32 1.66
C ARG A 215 -11.48 5.97 2.24
N ALA A 216 -10.39 6.35 1.57
CA ALA A 216 -9.03 6.12 2.05
C ALA A 216 -8.78 6.77 3.42
N ALA A 217 -9.20 8.03 3.59
CA ALA A 217 -9.05 8.77 4.84
C ALA A 217 -9.88 8.14 5.98
N SER A 218 -11.11 7.71 5.71
CA SER A 218 -11.95 7.02 6.71
C SER A 218 -11.33 5.70 7.17
N PHE A 219 -10.72 4.95 6.25
CA PHE A 219 -9.97 3.74 6.55
C PHE A 219 -8.75 4.05 7.41
N ILE A 220 -7.94 5.04 7.02
CA ILE A 220 -6.73 5.44 7.75
C ILE A 220 -7.06 5.92 9.17
N GLN A 221 -8.09 6.76 9.32
CA GLN A 221 -8.56 7.22 10.63
C GLN A 221 -8.99 6.05 11.52
N HIS A 222 -9.57 4.99 10.94
CA HIS A 222 -9.92 3.80 11.70
C HIS A 222 -8.69 3.02 12.17
N ILE A 223 -7.75 2.74 11.27
CA ILE A 223 -6.60 1.87 11.59
C ILE A 223 -5.53 2.53 12.46
N SER A 224 -5.45 3.87 12.45
CA SER A 224 -4.51 4.61 13.30
C SER A 224 -4.93 4.59 14.78
N GLY A 225 -6.22 4.39 15.08
CA GLY A 225 -6.77 4.51 16.43
C GLY A 225 -6.70 5.93 17.00
N GLY A 226 -6.48 6.92 16.14
CA GLY A 226 -6.20 8.31 16.50
C GLY A 226 -5.00 8.82 15.70
N LEU A 227 -5.21 9.86 14.90
CA LEU A 227 -4.13 10.46 14.11
C LEU A 227 -3.29 11.40 15.01
N PRO A 228 -1.97 11.47 14.81
CA PRO A 228 -1.18 12.58 15.34
C PRO A 228 -1.77 13.92 14.89
N GLU A 229 -1.74 14.92 15.76
CA GLU A 229 -2.34 16.25 15.49
C GLU A 229 -1.76 16.91 14.22
N GLU A 230 -0.53 16.55 13.84
CA GLU A 230 0.16 17.13 12.69
C GLU A 230 -0.23 16.49 11.35
N ILE A 231 -0.95 15.37 11.36
CA ILE A 231 -1.34 14.66 10.13
C ILE A 231 -2.72 15.13 9.68
N GLN A 232 -2.71 16.03 8.69
CA GLN A 232 -3.88 16.32 7.88
C GLN A 232 -3.96 15.32 6.72
N LEU A 233 -4.93 14.39 6.77
CA LEU A 233 -5.07 13.33 5.76
C LEU A 233 -5.51 13.85 4.38
N ILE A 234 -6.42 14.81 4.34
CA ILE A 234 -6.96 15.38 3.11
C ILE A 234 -6.44 16.79 2.91
N ARG A 235 -5.82 17.02 1.76
CA ARG A 235 -5.32 18.30 1.28
C ARG A 235 -6.11 18.77 0.08
N GLU A 236 -6.16 20.08 -0.11
CA GLU A 236 -6.84 20.69 -1.25
C GLU A 236 -6.10 20.43 -2.57
N GLU A 237 -4.77 20.47 -2.52
CA GLU A 237 -3.89 20.21 -3.66
C GLU A 237 -2.81 19.17 -3.34
N PRO A 238 -2.37 18.40 -4.34
CA PRO A 238 -1.21 17.54 -4.20
C PRO A 238 0.08 18.36 -4.38
N PRO A 239 1.24 17.83 -3.97
CA PRO A 239 2.51 18.54 -4.11
C PRO A 239 2.93 18.71 -5.59
N PRO A 240 3.84 19.66 -5.89
CA PRO A 240 4.24 20.00 -7.27
C PRO A 240 4.64 18.81 -8.13
N TYR A 241 5.42 17.86 -7.61
CA TYR A 241 5.84 16.67 -8.37
C TYR A 241 4.67 15.76 -8.81
N VAL A 242 3.56 15.75 -8.06
CA VAL A 242 2.33 15.05 -8.47
C VAL A 242 1.62 15.83 -9.56
N GLN A 243 1.53 17.16 -9.42
CA GLN A 243 0.91 18.03 -10.43
C GLN A 243 1.63 17.91 -11.78
N GLN A 244 2.97 17.97 -11.77
CA GLN A 244 3.82 17.79 -12.95
C GLN A 244 3.60 16.42 -13.60
N LEU A 245 3.50 15.34 -12.80
CA LEU A 245 3.21 14.01 -13.33
C LEU A 245 1.83 13.92 -14.00
N LEU A 246 0.81 14.56 -13.41
CA LEU A 246 -0.55 14.59 -13.97
C LEU A 246 -0.63 15.41 -15.27
N GLN A 247 0.17 16.47 -15.38
CA GLN A 247 0.24 17.34 -16.56
C GLN A 247 1.13 16.77 -17.67
N GLY A 248 1.88 15.70 -17.39
CA GLY A 248 2.84 15.11 -18.33
C GLY A 248 4.10 15.97 -18.50
N GLU A 249 4.39 16.84 -17.55
CA GLU A 249 5.55 17.72 -17.57
C GLU A 249 6.82 17.00 -17.12
N ALA A 250 7.97 17.51 -17.56
CA ALA A 250 9.25 17.08 -17.01
C ALA A 250 9.30 17.46 -15.54
N THR A 251 9.49 16.47 -14.67
CA THR A 251 9.54 16.71 -13.23
C THR A 251 10.88 17.29 -12.85
N ASP A 252 10.90 18.37 -12.08
CA ASP A 252 12.14 18.92 -11.54
C ASP A 252 12.75 17.89 -10.57
N GLU A 253 14.03 17.55 -10.77
CA GLU A 253 14.72 16.58 -9.92
C GLU A 253 14.82 17.06 -8.46
N GLU A 254 14.88 18.37 -8.23
CA GLU A 254 14.93 18.96 -6.89
C GLU A 254 13.57 18.86 -6.15
N GLU A 255 12.47 18.70 -6.88
CA GLU A 255 11.12 18.59 -6.30
C GLU A 255 10.67 17.13 -6.14
N LEU A 256 11.49 16.15 -6.53
CA LEU A 256 11.13 14.75 -6.42
C LEU A 256 11.01 14.29 -4.97
N PRO A 257 10.06 13.39 -4.67
CA PRO A 257 10.00 12.76 -3.36
C PRO A 257 11.28 11.96 -3.12
N GLU A 258 12.09 12.39 -2.17
CA GLU A 258 13.34 11.72 -1.84
C GLU A 258 13.09 10.26 -1.43
N GLY A 259 13.94 9.37 -1.92
CA GLY A 259 14.13 8.02 -1.41
C GLY A 259 12.95 7.06 -1.54
N ILE A 260 12.13 7.18 -2.58
CA ILE A 260 11.13 6.17 -2.97
C ILE A 260 11.49 5.57 -4.33
N SER A 261 11.14 4.31 -4.59
CA SER A 261 11.39 3.70 -5.91
C SER A 261 10.27 3.98 -6.91
N TYR A 262 9.04 4.21 -6.42
CA TYR A 262 7.87 4.46 -7.26
C TYR A 262 6.99 5.57 -6.70
N LEU A 263 6.52 6.46 -7.57
CA LEU A 263 5.38 7.33 -7.33
C LEU A 263 4.17 6.76 -8.05
N PHE A 264 3.08 6.51 -7.33
CA PHE A 264 1.80 6.05 -7.87
C PHE A 264 0.72 7.08 -7.53
N VAL A 265 0.02 7.57 -8.55
CA VAL A 265 -1.07 8.52 -8.42
C VAL A 265 -2.33 7.89 -8.98
N ASN A 266 -3.42 7.90 -8.23
CA ASN A 266 -4.75 7.50 -8.68
C ASN A 266 -5.70 8.69 -8.55
N GLN A 267 -6.06 9.30 -9.67
CA GLN A 267 -6.97 10.44 -9.74
C GLN A 267 -8.35 9.96 -10.22
N GLU A 268 -9.33 9.97 -9.32
CA GLU A 268 -10.74 9.79 -9.69
C GLU A 268 -11.19 10.99 -10.54
N ILE A 269 -11.71 10.71 -11.73
CA ILE A 269 -12.25 11.71 -12.66
C ILE A 269 -13.77 11.62 -12.60
N GLU A 270 -14.46 12.75 -12.36
CA GLU A 270 -15.92 12.78 -12.33
C GLU A 270 -16.53 12.30 -13.66
N GLY A 271 -17.55 11.44 -13.58
CA GLY A 271 -18.27 10.89 -14.74
C GLY A 271 -17.91 9.45 -15.11
N GLU A 272 -17.04 8.78 -14.35
CA GLU A 272 -16.80 7.34 -14.45
C GLU A 272 -17.67 6.48 -13.51
#